data_AF-A0A1M5GL61-F1
#
_entry.id   AF-A0A1M5GL61-F1
#
_cell.length_a   1.000
_cell.length_b   1.000
_cell.length_c   1.000
_cell.angle_alpha   90.00
_cell.angle_beta   90.00
_cell.angle_gamma   90.00
#
_symmetry.space_group_name_H-M   'P 1'
#
loop_
_entity.id
_entity.type
_entity.pdbx_description
1 polymer ?
#
loop_
_entity_poly.entity_id
_entity_poly.type
_entity_poly.pdbx_seq_one_letter_code
_entity_poly.pdbx_strand_id
1 'polypeptide(L)'
;MSKKLFIFVFLLPFQLLLAQSSQLTDFPEGYTPEEVGKRLAYRFVDGKHALHAGKWISYPETFNWNGALQLAKITKDKKLFKLLENKFEPLFTMEKKLLPIMNHVDLNMFGSLPLNLYQMTKKKKYLKLGLPYADTQWEVPENAKPSEKEW
;
A
#
# COMPACT_ATOMS: atom_id res chain seq x y z
N MET A 1 -31.36 42.10 -33.77
CA MET A 1 -31.42 40.79 -33.07
C MET A 1 -30.05 40.15 -32.74
N SER A 2 -28.90 40.60 -33.28
CA SER A 2 -27.64 39.82 -33.16
C SER A 2 -26.78 40.08 -31.90
N LYS A 3 -26.87 41.24 -31.22
CA LYS A 3 -26.00 41.54 -30.05
C LYS A 3 -26.32 40.72 -28.80
N LYS A 4 -27.61 40.41 -28.53
CA LYS A 4 -28.00 39.58 -27.38
C LYS A 4 -27.66 38.09 -27.58
N LEU A 5 -27.64 37.62 -28.84
CA LEU A 5 -27.28 36.25 -29.20
C LEU A 5 -25.78 36.00 -29.04
N PHE A 6 -24.94 37.00 -29.38
CA PHE A 6 -23.48 36.93 -29.23
C PHE A 6 -23.04 36.80 -27.76
N ILE A 7 -23.73 37.44 -26.82
CA ILE A 7 -23.45 37.36 -25.38
C ILE A 7 -23.75 35.94 -24.86
N PHE A 8 -24.82 35.31 -25.33
CA PHE A 8 -25.15 33.92 -24.95
C PHE A 8 -24.11 32.91 -25.47
N VAL A 9 -23.58 33.11 -26.68
CA VAL A 9 -22.53 32.25 -27.27
C VAL A 9 -21.19 32.41 -26.53
N PHE A 10 -20.87 33.63 -26.05
CA PHE A 10 -19.64 33.87 -25.28
C PHE A 10 -19.68 33.30 -23.86
N LEU A 11 -20.87 33.04 -23.29
CA LEU A 11 -21.04 32.49 -21.94
C LEU A 11 -21.09 30.95 -21.90
N LEU A 12 -21.37 30.29 -23.03
CA LEU A 12 -21.38 28.83 -23.18
C LEU A 12 -20.05 28.13 -22.75
N PRO A 13 -18.84 28.62 -23.10
CA PRO A 13 -17.60 27.97 -22.67
C PRO A 13 -17.33 28.08 -21.16
N PHE A 14 -17.93 29.05 -20.45
CA PHE A 14 -17.79 29.16 -18.99
C PHE A 14 -18.59 28.10 -18.22
N GLN A 15 -19.67 27.57 -18.80
CA GLN A 15 -20.45 26.49 -18.16
C GLN A 15 -19.71 25.14 -18.19
N LEU A 16 -18.86 24.91 -19.20
CA LEU A 16 -18.02 23.71 -19.29
C LEU A 16 -16.89 23.69 -18.25
N LEU A 17 -16.43 24.86 -17.77
CA LEU A 17 -15.41 24.97 -16.73
C LEU A 17 -15.91 24.57 -15.33
N LEU A 18 -17.22 24.61 -15.08
CA LEU A 18 -17.84 24.26 -13.80
C LEU A 18 -18.31 22.80 -13.72
N ALA A 19 -18.29 22.06 -14.84
CA ALA A 19 -18.83 20.70 -14.92
C ALA A 19 -17.91 19.61 -14.33
N GLN A 20 -16.71 19.95 -13.84
CA GLN A 20 -15.70 18.98 -13.37
C GLN A 20 -15.52 18.89 -11.85
N SER A 21 -16.31 19.60 -11.04
CA SER A 21 -15.99 19.78 -9.61
C SER A 21 -16.47 18.68 -8.64
N SER A 22 -17.26 17.67 -9.06
CA SER A 22 -17.91 16.73 -8.12
C SER A 22 -17.68 15.22 -8.35
N GLN A 23 -16.85 14.81 -9.32
CA GLN A 23 -16.77 13.39 -9.72
C GLN A 23 -16.28 12.43 -8.62
N LEU A 24 -15.64 12.94 -7.55
CA LEU A 24 -15.07 12.12 -6.46
C LEU A 24 -15.63 12.48 -5.08
N THR A 25 -16.81 13.10 -5.00
CA THR A 25 -17.43 13.50 -3.72
C THR A 25 -18.86 13.01 -3.54
N ASP A 26 -19.56 12.66 -4.63
CA ASP A 26 -20.96 12.23 -4.60
C ASP A 26 -21.07 10.70 -4.78
N PHE A 27 -20.47 9.95 -3.87
CA PHE A 27 -20.58 8.49 -3.87
C PHE A 27 -21.88 8.06 -3.19
N PRO A 28 -22.56 7.01 -3.69
CA PRO A 28 -23.67 6.41 -2.97
C PRO A 28 -23.23 5.93 -1.57
N GLU A 29 -24.18 5.91 -0.63
CA GLU A 29 -23.94 5.39 0.72
C GLU A 29 -23.33 3.99 0.66
N GLY A 30 -22.26 3.76 1.43
CA GLY A 30 -21.53 2.50 1.41
C GLY A 30 -20.56 2.35 0.23
N TYR A 31 -20.34 3.34 -0.63
CA TYR A 31 -19.40 3.26 -1.76
C TYR A 31 -18.32 4.34 -1.73
N THR A 32 -18.21 5.11 -0.65
CA THR A 32 -17.09 6.03 -0.50
C THR A 32 -15.76 5.27 -0.42
N PRO A 33 -14.62 5.88 -0.82
CA PRO A 33 -13.30 5.26 -0.68
C PRO A 33 -12.99 4.79 0.74
N GLU A 34 -13.45 5.52 1.76
CA GLU A 34 -13.28 5.14 3.16
C GLU A 34 -14.07 3.87 3.51
N GLU A 35 -15.34 3.78 3.13
CA GLU A 35 -16.19 2.61 3.43
C GLU A 35 -15.74 1.36 2.68
N VAL A 36 -15.42 1.49 1.38
CA VAL A 36 -14.86 0.38 0.58
C VAL A 36 -13.51 -0.04 1.14
N GLY A 37 -12.61 0.91 1.39
CA GLY A 37 -11.29 0.65 1.95
C GLY A 37 -11.39 -0.08 3.30
N LYS A 38 -12.26 0.38 4.20
CA LYS A 38 -12.46 -0.25 5.52
C LYS A 38 -12.92 -1.69 5.35
N ARG A 39 -13.92 -1.96 4.50
CA ARG A 39 -14.39 -3.34 4.26
C ARG A 39 -13.28 -4.26 3.74
N LEU A 40 -12.46 -3.78 2.80
CA LEU A 40 -11.32 -4.55 2.28
C LEU A 40 -10.26 -4.80 3.36
N ALA A 41 -9.89 -3.77 4.13
CA ALA A 41 -8.87 -3.86 5.16
C ALA A 41 -9.28 -4.79 6.32
N TYR A 42 -10.53 -4.70 6.79
CA TYR A 42 -11.04 -5.60 7.82
C TYR A 42 -11.17 -7.04 7.31
N ARG A 43 -11.60 -7.25 6.05
CA ARG A 43 -11.59 -8.59 5.43
C ARG A 43 -10.19 -9.19 5.37
N PHE A 44 -9.17 -8.36 5.09
CA PHE A 44 -7.79 -8.82 5.03
C PHE A 44 -7.27 -9.37 6.37
N VAL A 45 -7.65 -8.75 7.50
CA VAL A 45 -7.26 -9.21 8.84
C VAL A 45 -7.57 -10.69 9.05
N ASP A 46 -8.79 -11.10 8.71
CA ASP A 46 -9.30 -12.47 8.92
C ASP A 46 -8.88 -13.46 7.82
N GLY A 47 -8.29 -12.95 6.72
CA GLY A 47 -7.82 -13.76 5.61
C GLY A 47 -6.62 -14.64 5.97
N LYS A 48 -6.54 -15.84 5.39
CA LYS A 48 -5.30 -16.65 5.43
C LYS A 48 -4.20 -15.95 4.63
N HIS A 49 -2.94 -16.20 5.00
CA HIS A 49 -1.80 -15.71 4.22
C HIS A 49 -1.88 -16.18 2.76
N ALA A 50 -1.73 -15.25 1.83
CA ALA A 50 -1.55 -15.54 0.43
C ALA A 50 -0.05 -15.76 0.21
N LEU A 51 0.35 -17.04 0.17
CA LEU A 51 1.76 -17.40 0.14
C LEU A 51 2.33 -17.49 -1.29
N HIS A 52 3.50 -16.91 -1.51
CA HIS A 52 4.28 -17.11 -2.73
C HIS A 52 4.79 -18.56 -2.75
N ALA A 53 4.42 -19.28 -3.81
CA ALA A 53 4.72 -20.70 -3.99
C ALA A 53 4.36 -21.58 -2.77
N GLY A 54 3.37 -21.18 -1.96
CA GLY A 54 2.97 -21.89 -0.74
C GLY A 54 3.98 -21.80 0.42
N LYS A 55 5.02 -20.96 0.31
CA LYS A 55 6.13 -20.92 1.28
C LYS A 55 6.21 -19.62 2.08
N TRP A 56 6.20 -18.48 1.40
CA TRP A 56 6.51 -17.18 2.02
C TRP A 56 5.39 -16.17 1.85
N ILE A 57 5.34 -15.15 2.70
CA ILE A 57 4.45 -14.00 2.50
C ILE A 57 4.67 -13.44 1.09
N SER A 58 3.59 -13.37 0.32
CA SER A 58 3.70 -12.98 -1.08
C SER A 58 3.80 -11.47 -1.28
N TYR A 59 4.26 -11.10 -2.47
CA TYR A 59 4.20 -9.72 -2.95
C TYR A 59 2.77 -9.15 -2.84
N PRO A 60 1.70 -9.75 -3.42
CA PRO A 60 0.34 -9.22 -3.27
C PRO A 60 -0.11 -9.03 -1.82
N GLU A 61 0.22 -9.95 -0.92
CA GLU A 61 -0.11 -9.82 0.50
C GLU A 61 0.60 -8.62 1.15
N THR A 62 1.87 -8.42 0.84
CA THR A 62 2.66 -7.28 1.33
C THR A 62 2.00 -5.96 0.99
N PHE A 63 1.51 -5.79 -0.24
CA PHE A 63 0.84 -4.56 -0.67
C PHE A 63 -0.55 -4.39 -0.07
N ASN A 64 -1.34 -5.46 0.02
CA ASN A 64 -2.65 -5.40 0.65
C ASN A 64 -2.53 -5.00 2.13
N TRP A 65 -1.54 -5.56 2.83
CA TRP A 65 -1.26 -5.24 4.22
C TRP A 65 -0.79 -3.80 4.41
N ASN A 66 0.15 -3.33 3.56
CA ASN A 66 0.60 -1.94 3.59
C ASN A 66 -0.54 -0.96 3.31
N GLY A 67 -1.41 -1.27 2.32
CA GLY A 67 -2.59 -0.47 2.02
C GLY A 67 -3.55 -0.39 3.21
N ALA A 68 -3.82 -1.52 3.87
CA ALA A 68 -4.65 -1.57 5.07
C ALA A 68 -4.05 -0.77 6.24
N LEU A 69 -2.73 -0.83 6.44
CA LEU A 69 -2.02 -0.03 7.46
C LEU A 69 -2.10 1.46 7.15
N GLN A 70 -1.91 1.87 5.89
CA GLN A 70 -2.04 3.28 5.51
C GLN A 70 -3.47 3.77 5.68
N LEU A 71 -4.47 2.98 5.30
CA LEU A 71 -5.88 3.31 5.54
C LEU A 71 -6.13 3.53 7.04
N ALA A 72 -5.72 2.58 7.88
CA ALA A 72 -5.88 2.69 9.33
C ALA A 72 -5.23 3.97 9.89
N LYS A 73 -4.08 4.37 9.35
CA LYS A 73 -3.39 5.61 9.73
C LYS A 73 -4.16 6.86 9.29
N ILE A 74 -4.57 6.96 8.02
CA ILE A 74 -5.23 8.18 7.51
C ILE A 74 -6.64 8.35 8.12
N THR A 75 -7.35 7.26 8.36
CA THR A 75 -8.68 7.28 9.01
C THR A 75 -8.58 7.27 10.54
N LYS A 76 -7.37 7.24 11.11
CA LYS A 76 -7.11 7.13 12.56
C LYS A 76 -7.81 5.94 13.23
N ASP A 77 -8.01 4.84 12.50
CA ASP A 77 -8.64 3.62 13.01
C ASP A 77 -7.62 2.79 13.81
N LYS A 78 -7.57 3.05 15.12
CA LYS A 78 -6.68 2.37 16.06
C LYS A 78 -6.97 0.88 16.19
N LYS A 79 -8.24 0.46 16.01
CA LYS A 79 -8.65 -0.95 16.12
C LYS A 79 -8.10 -1.73 14.94
N LEU A 80 -8.33 -1.23 13.72
CA LEU A 80 -7.80 -1.83 12.51
C LEU A 80 -6.28 -1.91 12.55
N PHE A 81 -5.60 -0.81 12.92
CA PHE A 81 -4.15 -0.80 13.08
C PHE A 81 -3.68 -1.91 14.04
N LYS A 82 -4.33 -2.05 15.20
CA LYS A 82 -3.92 -3.06 16.19
C LYS A 82 -4.13 -4.48 15.69
N LEU A 83 -5.20 -4.75 14.97
CA LEU A 83 -5.47 -6.04 14.34
C LEU A 83 -4.40 -6.39 13.30
N LEU A 84 -4.05 -5.44 12.44
CA LEU A 84 -3.00 -5.60 11.42
C LEU A 84 -1.61 -5.79 12.06
N GLU A 85 -1.29 -5.05 13.12
CA GLU A 85 -0.05 -5.25 13.88
C GLU A 85 -0.02 -6.66 14.50
N ASN A 86 -1.11 -7.07 15.16
CA ASN A 86 -1.19 -8.39 15.80
C ASN A 86 -1.10 -9.54 14.79
N LYS A 87 -1.61 -9.37 13.57
CA LYS A 87 -1.45 -10.35 12.49
C LYS A 87 0.03 -10.48 12.06
N PHE A 88 0.83 -9.42 12.21
CA PHE A 88 2.25 -9.40 11.81
C PHE A 88 3.15 -10.03 12.88
N GLU A 89 2.84 -9.83 14.16
CA GLU A 89 3.64 -10.29 15.30
C GLU A 89 4.08 -11.77 15.24
N PRO A 90 3.25 -12.74 14.83
CA PRO A 90 3.65 -14.15 14.71
C PRO A 90 4.84 -14.40 13.77
N LEU A 91 5.11 -13.51 12.80
CA LEU A 91 6.25 -13.61 11.89
C LEU A 91 7.61 -13.50 12.61
N PHE A 92 7.63 -12.99 13.84
CA PHE A 92 8.83 -13.01 14.68
C PHE A 92 9.05 -14.35 15.41
N THR A 93 8.02 -15.19 15.51
CA THR A 93 8.02 -16.40 16.34
C THR A 93 7.51 -17.60 15.55
N MET A 94 6.24 -17.93 15.69
CA MET A 94 5.62 -19.20 15.25
C MET A 94 5.53 -19.29 13.72
N GLU A 95 5.45 -18.14 13.04
CA GLU A 95 5.33 -18.04 11.58
C GLU A 95 6.62 -17.54 10.93
N LYS A 96 7.75 -17.56 11.64
CA LYS A 96 9.04 -17.08 11.12
C LYS A 96 9.45 -17.74 9.80
N LYS A 97 9.05 -18.99 9.56
CA LYS A 97 9.29 -19.73 8.30
C LYS A 97 8.61 -19.10 7.07
N LEU A 98 7.61 -18.22 7.27
CA LEU A 98 6.90 -17.52 6.20
C LEU A 98 7.64 -16.24 5.74
N LEU A 99 8.71 -15.84 6.43
CA LEU A 99 9.53 -14.70 6.00
C LEU A 99 10.16 -14.99 4.62
N PRO A 100 10.01 -14.09 3.63
CA PRO A 100 10.58 -14.30 2.31
C PRO A 100 12.11 -14.37 2.32
N ILE A 101 12.65 -15.11 1.35
CA ILE A 101 14.09 -15.06 1.06
C ILE A 101 14.43 -13.75 0.35
N MET A 102 15.67 -13.26 0.53
CA MET A 102 16.11 -11.95 0.05
C MET A 102 16.90 -12.03 -1.27
N ASN A 103 16.33 -12.67 -2.29
CA ASN A 103 17.04 -12.94 -3.55
C ASN A 103 16.30 -12.45 -4.81
N HIS A 104 15.18 -11.74 -4.63
CA HIS A 104 14.36 -11.26 -5.74
C HIS A 104 13.58 -10.03 -5.33
N VAL A 105 13.45 -9.04 -6.22
CA VAL A 105 12.74 -7.78 -5.98
C VAL A 105 11.35 -7.99 -5.38
N ASP A 106 10.54 -8.87 -5.95
CA ASP A 106 9.19 -9.14 -5.45
C ASP A 106 9.16 -9.65 -3.99
N LEU A 107 10.12 -10.49 -3.62
CA LEU A 107 10.21 -11.03 -2.26
C LEU A 107 10.75 -9.98 -1.29
N ASN A 108 11.72 -9.18 -1.75
CA ASN A 108 12.31 -8.11 -0.96
C ASN A 108 11.34 -6.97 -0.66
N MET A 109 10.32 -6.77 -1.49
CA MET A 109 9.25 -5.82 -1.19
C MET A 109 8.61 -6.08 0.18
N PHE A 110 8.66 -7.31 0.71
CA PHE A 110 8.25 -7.59 2.10
C PHE A 110 8.86 -6.63 3.10
N GLY A 111 10.13 -6.20 2.94
CA GLY A 111 10.82 -5.26 3.82
C GLY A 111 10.09 -3.93 4.02
N SER A 112 9.32 -3.48 3.04
CA SER A 112 8.50 -2.26 3.14
C SER A 112 7.47 -2.34 4.28
N LEU A 113 6.93 -3.52 4.57
CA LEU A 113 5.91 -3.75 5.57
C LEU A 113 6.41 -3.53 7.02
N PRO A 114 7.47 -4.20 7.51
CA PRO A 114 8.06 -3.89 8.80
C PRO A 114 8.65 -2.47 8.84
N LEU A 115 9.20 -1.92 7.75
CA LEU A 115 9.66 -0.53 7.76
C LEU A 115 8.50 0.47 7.94
N ASN A 116 7.34 0.22 7.33
CA ASN A 116 6.13 1.02 7.55
C ASN A 116 5.64 0.90 9.00
N LEU A 117 5.60 -0.31 9.56
CA LEU A 117 5.29 -0.53 10.98
C LEU A 117 6.28 0.19 11.90
N TYR A 118 7.57 0.21 11.57
CA TYR A 118 8.56 1.00 12.29
C TYR A 118 8.25 2.50 12.21
N GLN A 119 7.92 3.03 11.03
CA GLN A 119 7.58 4.44 10.89
C GLN A 119 6.37 4.82 11.77
N MET A 120 5.37 3.95 11.87
CA MET A 120 4.15 4.15 12.66
C MET A 120 4.35 3.94 14.17
N THR A 121 5.16 2.98 14.60
CA THR A 121 5.26 2.56 16.02
C THR A 121 6.58 2.95 16.69
N LYS A 122 7.61 3.26 15.92
CA LYS A 122 9.01 3.44 16.34
C LYS A 122 9.63 2.24 17.06
N LYS A 123 9.00 1.06 17.02
CA LYS A 123 9.55 -0.17 17.63
C LYS A 123 10.73 -0.70 16.78
N LYS A 124 11.94 -0.67 17.35
CA LYS A 124 13.19 -1.07 16.65
C LYS A 124 13.17 -2.49 16.08
N LYS A 125 12.36 -3.42 16.61
CA LYS A 125 12.27 -4.79 16.07
C LYS A 125 11.82 -4.82 14.61
N TYR A 126 10.92 -3.92 14.21
CA TYR A 126 10.46 -3.84 12.82
C TYR A 126 11.55 -3.25 11.93
N LEU A 127 12.27 -2.22 12.41
CA LEU A 127 13.43 -1.68 11.68
C LEU A 127 14.47 -2.77 11.42
N LYS A 128 14.83 -3.54 12.45
CA LYS A 128 15.80 -4.64 12.36
C LYS A 128 15.38 -5.73 11.37
N LEU A 129 14.08 -6.03 11.29
CA LEU A 129 13.56 -7.02 10.35
C LEU A 129 13.52 -6.48 8.92
N GLY A 130 13.19 -5.20 8.73
CA GLY A 130 12.96 -4.63 7.41
C GLY A 130 14.22 -4.18 6.67
N LEU A 131 15.23 -3.68 7.37
CA LEU A 131 16.45 -3.15 6.73
C LEU A 131 17.15 -4.16 5.82
N PRO A 132 17.40 -5.43 6.22
CA PRO A 132 18.10 -6.38 5.34
C PRO A 132 17.43 -6.58 3.98
N TYR A 133 16.09 -6.56 3.92
CA TYR A 133 15.36 -6.67 2.65
C TYR A 133 15.56 -5.45 1.75
N ALA A 134 15.70 -4.26 2.34
CA ALA A 134 15.97 -3.03 1.60
C ALA A 134 17.43 -2.96 1.15
N ASP A 135 18.37 -3.32 2.02
CA ASP A 135 19.81 -3.28 1.74
C ASP A 135 20.16 -4.25 0.59
N THR A 136 19.63 -5.47 0.63
CA THR A 136 19.84 -6.49 -0.43
C THR A 136 19.27 -6.11 -1.80
N GLN A 137 18.41 -5.08 -1.90
CA GLN A 137 17.97 -4.56 -3.20
C GLN A 137 19.04 -3.70 -3.89
N TRP A 138 19.99 -3.17 -3.12
CA TRP A 138 21.09 -2.35 -3.61
C TRP A 138 22.39 -3.14 -3.75
N GLU A 139 22.41 -4.40 -3.33
CA GLU A 139 23.55 -5.28 -3.49
C GLU A 139 23.62 -5.81 -4.93
N VAL A 140 24.81 -5.72 -5.52
CA VAL A 140 25.05 -6.29 -6.85
C VAL A 140 25.09 -7.81 -6.74
N PRO A 141 24.31 -8.57 -7.55
CA PRO A 141 24.33 -10.02 -7.51
C PRO A 141 25.74 -10.60 -7.72
N GLU A 142 26.07 -11.67 -7.01
CA GLU A 142 27.41 -12.28 -7.13
C GLU A 142 27.73 -12.70 -8.57
N ASN A 143 26.72 -13.18 -9.29
CA ASN A 143 26.78 -13.61 -10.69
C ASN A 143 26.63 -12.48 -11.72
N ALA A 144 26.59 -11.21 -11.28
CA ALA A 144 26.59 -10.08 -12.20
C ALA A 144 27.88 -10.07 -13.03
N LYS A 145 27.76 -9.69 -14.30
CA LYS A 145 28.88 -9.54 -15.21
C LYS A 145 29.80 -8.42 -14.73
N PRO A 146 31.10 -8.43 -15.08
CA PRO A 146 32.01 -7.34 -14.74
C PRO A 146 31.47 -5.96 -15.11
N SER A 147 30.87 -5.81 -16.30
CA SER A 147 30.26 -4.55 -16.76
C SER A 147 29.06 -4.09 -15.94
N GLU A 148 28.36 -5.01 -15.26
CA GLU A 148 27.21 -4.70 -14.40
C GLU A 148 27.66 -4.29 -12.98
N LYS A 149 28.91 -4.59 -12.60
CA LYS A 149 29.52 -4.23 -11.30
C LYS A 149 30.23 -2.87 -11.30
N GLU A 150 30.37 -2.24 -12.47
CA GLU A 150 31.05 -0.95 -12.64
C GLU A 150 30.17 0.27 -12.34
N TRP A 151 28.86 0.08 -12.13
CA TRP A 151 27.85 1.12 -11.89
C TRP A 151 27.40 1.12 -10.43
#